data_AF-A0A947RFM7-F1
#
_entry.id   AF-A0A947RFM7-F1
#
_cell.length_a   1.000
_cell.length_b   1.000
_cell.length_c   1.000
_cell.angle_alpha   90.00
_cell.angle_beta   90.00
_cell.angle_gamma   90.00
#
_symmetry.space_group_name_H-M   'P 1'
#
loop_
_entity.id
_entity.type
_entity.pdbx_description
1 polymer ?
#
loop_
_entity_poly.entity_id
_entity_poly.type
_entity_poly.pdbx_seq_one_letter_code
_entity_poly.pdbx_strand_id
1 'polypeptide(L)'
;MATDVIALLIPIFAVIGSFAVAILGIMQQSRKRELLHEERKFAMERGLPVPRDFEPRRNPVSAHKNAALVNRKVFVILFFIGWAFLQFFPEGDDAGKFIGAVCMLLSFAFLVISFFKYKMTPEEEKFYKSESDFGAPLNPVVK
;
A
#
# COMPACT_ATOMS: atom_id res chain seq x y z
N MET A 1 13.74 -33.53 -16.22
CA MET A 1 12.34 -33.69 -16.69
C MET A 1 11.35 -33.01 -15.74
N ALA A 2 11.00 -33.57 -14.57
CA ALA A 2 10.00 -32.94 -13.69
C ALA A 2 10.48 -31.63 -13.03
N THR A 3 11.76 -31.56 -12.65
CA THR A 3 12.39 -30.37 -12.05
C THR A 3 12.45 -29.18 -13.01
N ASP A 4 12.71 -29.41 -14.30
CA ASP A 4 12.77 -28.36 -15.33
C ASP A 4 11.40 -27.70 -15.54
N VAL A 5 10.34 -28.50 -15.51
CA VAL A 5 8.96 -28.00 -15.65
C VAL A 5 8.58 -27.12 -14.47
N ILE A 6 8.93 -27.54 -13.24
CA ILE A 6 8.67 -26.76 -12.02
C ILE A 6 9.45 -25.44 -12.05
N ALA A 7 10.72 -25.47 -12.45
CA ALA A 7 11.56 -24.28 -12.57
C ALA A 7 10.98 -23.23 -13.54
N LEU A 8 10.31 -23.68 -14.61
CA LEU A 8 9.68 -22.81 -15.61
C LEU A 8 8.30 -22.29 -15.15
N LEU A 9 7.58 -23.04 -14.33
CA LEU A 9 6.27 -22.64 -13.79
C LEU A 9 6.33 -21.59 -12.69
N ILE A 10 7.38 -21.60 -11.85
CA ILE A 10 7.58 -20.64 -10.76
C ILE A 10 7.54 -19.17 -11.25
N PRO A 11 8.33 -18.74 -12.26
CA PRO A 11 8.30 -17.36 -12.72
C PRO A 11 6.97 -17.00 -13.37
N ILE A 12 6.33 -17.93 -14.09
CA ILE A 12 5.01 -17.69 -14.71
C ILE A 12 3.97 -17.37 -13.64
N PHE A 13 3.91 -18.18 -12.58
CA PHE A 13 2.98 -17.93 -11.47
C PHE A 13 3.32 -16.66 -10.68
N ALA A 14 4.60 -16.33 -10.52
CA ALA A 14 5.00 -15.09 -9.86
C ALA A 14 4.50 -13.86 -10.63
N VAL A 15 4.65 -13.86 -11.96
CA VAL A 15 4.15 -12.78 -12.83
C VAL A 15 2.63 -12.70 -12.73
N ILE A 16 1.92 -13.80 -12.98
CA ILE A 16 0.44 -13.83 -12.95
C ILE A 16 -0.09 -13.40 -11.57
N GLY A 17 0.50 -13.91 -10.49
CA GLY A 17 0.12 -13.59 -9.13
C GLY A 17 0.30 -12.11 -8.81
N SER A 18 1.39 -11.49 -9.27
CA SER A 18 1.63 -10.06 -9.07
C SER A 18 0.56 -9.18 -9.74
N PHE A 19 0.17 -9.52 -10.97
CA PHE A 19 -0.88 -8.81 -11.70
C PHE A 19 -2.25 -9.01 -11.06
N ALA A 20 -2.58 -10.23 -10.63
CA ALA A 20 -3.83 -10.52 -9.95
C ALA A 20 -3.99 -9.70 -8.66
N VAL A 21 -2.94 -9.62 -7.83
CA VAL A 21 -2.96 -8.82 -6.59
C VAL A 21 -3.11 -7.33 -6.88
N ALA A 22 -2.44 -6.81 -7.92
CA ALA A 22 -2.56 -5.41 -8.32
C ALA A 22 -4.00 -5.07 -8.76
N ILE A 23 -4.60 -5.91 -9.61
CA ILE A 23 -5.96 -5.74 -10.11
C ILE A 23 -6.97 -5.80 -8.96
N LEU A 24 -6.85 -6.79 -8.06
CA LEU A 24 -7.72 -6.91 -6.89
C LEU A 24 -7.64 -5.68 -5.98
N GLY A 25 -6.44 -5.13 -5.79
CA GLY A 25 -6.25 -3.88 -5.04
C GLY A 25 -6.99 -2.70 -5.65
N ILE A 26 -6.94 -2.55 -6.98
CA ILE A 26 -7.65 -1.50 -7.71
C ILE A 26 -9.16 -1.70 -7.60
N MET A 27 -9.65 -2.93 -7.79
CA MET A 27 -11.09 -3.26 -7.70
C MET A 27 -11.67 -3.02 -6.30
N GLN A 28 -10.93 -3.33 -5.23
CA GLN A 28 -11.39 -3.04 -3.88
C GLN A 28 -11.50 -1.54 -3.62
N GLN A 29 -10.61 -0.74 -4.20
CA GLN A 29 -10.64 0.70 -4.05
C GLN A 29 -11.76 1.34 -4.87
N SER A 30 -12.07 0.81 -6.06
CA SER A 30 -13.21 1.29 -6.87
C SER A 30 -14.54 0.98 -6.18
N ARG A 31 -14.73 -0.24 -5.67
CA ARG A 31 -15.94 -0.63 -4.92
C ARG A 31 -16.22 0.28 -3.74
N LYS A 32 -15.19 0.66 -2.97
CA LYS A 32 -15.37 1.59 -1.85
C LYS A 32 -15.89 2.96 -2.29
N ARG A 33 -15.43 3.46 -3.44
CA ARG A 33 -15.91 4.74 -4.00
C ARG A 33 -17.34 4.61 -4.51
N GLU A 34 -17.66 3.51 -5.18
CA GLU A 34 -19.02 3.23 -5.67
C GLU A 34 -20.04 3.18 -4.53
N LEU A 35 -19.73 2.45 -3.44
CA LEU A 35 -20.60 2.38 -2.27
C LEU A 35 -20.85 3.76 -1.64
N LEU A 36 -19.81 4.60 -1.54
CA LEU A 36 -19.95 5.98 -1.04
C LEU A 36 -20.82 6.85 -1.96
N HIS A 37 -20.78 6.63 -3.28
CA HIS A 37 -21.65 7.32 -4.21
C HIS A 37 -23.10 6.83 -4.14
N GLU A 38 -23.29 5.53 -3.90
CA GLU A 38 -24.60 4.91 -3.76
C GLU A 38 -25.30 5.37 -2.48
N GLU A 39 -24.58 5.42 -1.35
CA GLU A 39 -25.07 5.97 -0.09
C GLU A 39 -25.52 7.43 -0.24
N ARG A 40 -24.81 8.25 -1.03
CA ARG A 40 -25.21 9.63 -1.32
C ARG A 40 -26.50 9.72 -2.12
N LYS A 41 -26.63 8.91 -3.18
CA LYS A 41 -27.85 8.87 -3.99
C LYS A 41 -29.05 8.47 -3.15
N PHE A 42 -28.89 7.42 -2.35
CA PHE A 42 -29.93 6.95 -1.44
C PHE A 42 -30.34 8.00 -0.39
N ALA A 43 -29.37 8.72 0.19
CA ALA A 43 -29.66 9.80 1.15
C ALA A 43 -30.44 10.96 0.48
N MET A 44 -30.07 11.33 -0.74
CA MET A 44 -30.78 12.35 -1.53
C MET A 44 -32.22 11.92 -1.86
N GLU A 45 -32.42 10.68 -2.29
CA GLU A 45 -33.75 10.13 -2.61
C GLU A 45 -34.67 10.05 -1.38
N ARG A 46 -34.11 9.82 -0.20
CA ARG A 46 -34.85 9.71 1.06
C ARG A 46 -35.10 11.07 1.74
N GLY A 47 -34.63 12.17 1.15
CA GLY A 47 -34.69 13.51 1.78
C GLY A 47 -33.88 13.60 3.08
N LEU A 48 -32.95 12.67 3.29
CA LEU A 48 -32.04 12.67 4.44
C LEU A 48 -30.92 13.69 4.17
N PRO A 49 -30.37 14.31 5.23
CA PRO A 49 -29.21 15.18 5.06
C PRO A 49 -28.09 14.40 4.36
N VAL A 50 -27.67 14.88 3.19
CA VAL A 50 -26.57 14.28 2.43
C VAL A 50 -25.37 14.19 3.38
N PRO A 51 -24.81 12.99 3.62
CA PRO A 51 -23.62 12.87 4.44
C PRO A 51 -22.60 13.84 3.85
N ARG A 52 -22.21 14.86 4.64
CA ARG A 52 -21.23 15.84 4.20
C ARG A 52 -20.03 15.05 3.71
N ASP A 53 -19.46 15.50 2.61
CA ASP A 53 -18.08 15.17 2.30
C ASP A 53 -17.29 15.51 3.57
N PHE A 54 -17.04 14.51 4.41
CA PHE A 54 -15.75 14.44 5.04
C PHE A 54 -14.82 14.36 3.84
N GLU A 55 -14.45 15.53 3.29
CA GLU A 55 -13.13 15.69 2.72
C GLU A 55 -12.27 14.88 3.67
N PRO A 56 -11.59 13.82 3.20
CA PRO A 56 -10.71 13.10 4.07
C PRO A 56 -9.67 14.13 4.48
N ARG A 57 -9.93 14.84 5.59
CA ARG A 57 -9.04 15.78 6.27
C ARG A 57 -7.79 14.96 6.33
N ARG A 58 -6.83 15.32 5.49
CA ARG A 58 -5.77 14.43 5.00
C ARG A 58 -5.09 13.87 6.22
N ASN A 59 -5.57 12.74 6.73
CA ASN A 59 -5.36 12.43 8.14
C ASN A 59 -3.87 12.16 8.20
N PRO A 60 -3.07 12.99 8.86
CA PRO A 60 -1.62 12.91 8.73
C PRO A 60 -1.12 11.54 9.17
N VAL A 61 -1.88 10.89 10.06
CA VAL A 61 -1.75 9.49 10.45
C VAL A 61 -2.01 8.51 9.29
N SER A 62 -3.04 8.75 8.46
CA SER A 62 -3.30 7.95 7.26
C SER A 62 -2.28 8.24 6.15
N ALA A 63 -1.78 9.47 6.01
CA ALA A 63 -0.72 9.82 5.07
C ALA A 63 0.60 9.11 5.42
N HIS A 64 0.97 9.05 6.71
CA HIS A 64 2.13 8.31 7.18
C HIS A 64 1.97 6.79 6.99
N LYS A 65 0.79 6.23 7.32
CA LYS A 65 0.47 4.82 7.04
C LYS A 65 0.53 4.51 5.54
N ASN A 66 0.06 5.41 4.69
CA ASN A 66 0.13 5.28 3.23
C ASN A 66 1.57 5.34 2.72
N ALA A 67 2.42 6.21 3.28
CA ALA A 67 3.85 6.25 2.93
C ALA A 67 4.58 4.96 3.31
N ALA A 68 4.28 4.38 4.48
CA ALA A 68 4.83 3.08 4.88
C ALA A 68 4.36 1.94 3.96
N LEU A 69 3.09 1.95 3.53
CA LEU A 69 2.53 1.02 2.55
C LEU A 69 3.18 1.14 1.17
N VAL A 70 3.41 2.37 0.70
CA VAL A 70 4.12 2.62 -0.57
C VAL A 70 5.54 2.06 -0.50
N ASN A 71 6.27 2.31 0.58
CA ASN A 71 7.62 1.78 0.77
C ASN A 71 7.65 0.24 0.79
N ARG A 72 6.64 -0.41 1.38
CA ARG A 72 6.49 -1.89 1.33
C ARG A 72 6.23 -2.38 -0.09
N LYS A 73 5.39 -1.70 -0.87
CA LYS A 73 5.16 -2.06 -2.29
C LYS A 73 6.44 -1.93 -3.11
N VAL A 74 7.17 -0.83 -2.93
CA VAL A 74 8.46 -0.58 -3.60
C VAL A 74 9.48 -1.66 -3.24
N PHE A 75 9.56 -2.05 -1.96
CA PHE A 75 10.38 -3.18 -1.51
C PHE A 75 10.04 -4.47 -2.27
N VAL A 76 8.77 -4.85 -2.31
CA VAL A 76 8.34 -6.10 -2.97
C VAL A 76 8.72 -6.08 -4.44
N ILE A 77 8.48 -4.98 -5.14
CA ILE A 77 8.79 -4.83 -6.56
C ILE A 77 10.30 -4.96 -6.81
N LEU A 78 11.12 -4.18 -6.10
CA LEU A 78 12.58 -4.21 -6.28
C LEU A 78 13.18 -5.57 -5.87
N PHE A 79 12.63 -6.22 -4.84
CA PHE A 79 13.09 -7.53 -4.40
C PHE A 79 12.86 -8.60 -5.47
N PHE A 80 11.67 -8.62 -6.09
CA PHE A 80 11.37 -9.56 -7.18
C PHE A 80 12.19 -9.27 -8.44
N ILE A 81 12.46 -7.99 -8.74
CA ILE A 81 13.36 -7.62 -9.84
C ILE A 81 14.77 -8.14 -9.56
N GLY A 82 15.33 -7.88 -8.36
CA GLY A 82 16.64 -8.39 -7.98
C GLY A 82 16.72 -9.92 -8.03
N TRP A 83 15.65 -10.60 -7.59
CA TRP A 83 15.55 -12.07 -7.66
C TRP A 83 15.54 -12.58 -9.10
N ALA A 84 14.77 -11.94 -9.98
CA ALA A 84 14.74 -12.29 -11.39
C ALA A 84 16.13 -12.11 -12.04
N PHE A 85 16.84 -11.03 -11.73
CA PHE A 85 18.22 -10.82 -12.21
C PHE A 85 19.19 -11.92 -11.75
N LEU A 86 19.03 -12.46 -10.55
CA LEU A 86 19.88 -13.57 -10.11
C LEU A 86 19.57 -14.91 -10.80
N GLN A 87 18.33 -15.11 -11.26
CA GLN A 87 17.89 -16.34 -11.92
C GLN A 87 18.09 -16.34 -13.43
N PHE A 88 17.93 -15.18 -14.08
CA PHE A 88 17.98 -15.06 -15.54
C PHE A 88 19.41 -14.88 -16.09
N PHE A 89 20.38 -14.47 -15.27
CA PHE A 89 21.75 -14.28 -15.71
C PHE A 89 22.59 -15.55 -15.49
N PRO A 90 23.20 -16.11 -16.55
CA PRO A 90 23.94 -17.36 -16.47
C PRO A 90 25.22 -17.25 -15.63
N GLU A 91 25.76 -18.39 -15.20
CA GLU A 91 27.08 -18.51 -14.54
C GLU A 91 28.18 -18.03 -15.49
N GLY A 92 28.50 -16.74 -15.43
CA GLY A 92 29.50 -16.09 -16.29
C GLY A 92 29.28 -14.59 -16.45
N ASP A 93 28.07 -14.09 -16.16
CA ASP A 93 27.80 -12.65 -16.12
C ASP A 93 27.77 -12.14 -14.67
N ASP A 94 28.97 -11.90 -14.14
CA ASP A 94 29.18 -11.38 -12.79
C ASP A 94 28.56 -9.99 -12.59
N ALA A 95 28.47 -9.19 -13.66
CA ALA A 95 27.87 -7.86 -13.61
C ALA A 95 26.35 -7.94 -13.39
N GLY A 96 25.65 -8.82 -14.09
CA GLY A 96 24.21 -9.05 -13.90
C GLY A 96 23.86 -9.53 -12.49
N LYS A 97 24.64 -10.48 -11.97
CA LYS A 97 24.47 -11.00 -10.60
C LYS A 97 24.76 -9.94 -9.54
N PHE A 98 25.80 -9.12 -9.75
CA PHE A 98 26.13 -8.01 -8.87
C PHE A 98 24.99 -6.97 -8.82
N ILE A 99 24.45 -6.59 -9.97
CA ILE A 99 23.30 -5.66 -10.05
C ILE A 99 22.08 -6.25 -9.33
N GLY A 100 21.79 -7.53 -9.52
CA GLY A 100 20.72 -8.24 -8.81
C GLY A 100 20.89 -8.21 -7.29
N ALA A 101 22.10 -8.50 -6.80
CA ALA A 101 22.45 -8.46 -5.38
C ALA A 101 22.34 -7.05 -4.78
N VAL A 102 22.82 -6.02 -5.48
CA VAL A 102 22.68 -4.61 -5.06
C VAL A 102 21.21 -4.21 -4.99
N CYS A 103 20.40 -4.61 -5.98
CA CYS A 103 18.97 -4.32 -6.00
C CYS A 103 18.24 -4.98 -4.81
N MET A 104 18.60 -6.21 -4.44
CA MET A 104 18.07 -6.87 -3.24
C MET A 104 18.47 -6.16 -1.93
N LEU A 105 19.74 -5.76 -1.80
CA LEU A 105 20.21 -5.02 -0.62
C LEU A 105 19.48 -3.69 -0.48
N LEU A 106 19.30 -2.96 -1.58
CA LEU A 106 18.56 -1.71 -1.60
C LEU A 106 17.10 -1.93 -1.19
N SER A 107 16.47 -2.99 -1.68
CA SER A 107 15.11 -3.40 -1.27
C SER A 107 15.05 -3.59 0.25
N PHE A 108 15.98 -4.37 0.81
CA PHE A 108 16.02 -4.62 2.24
C PHE A 108 16.17 -3.33 3.07
N ALA A 109 16.98 -2.37 2.61
CA ALA A 109 17.07 -1.07 3.25
C ALA A 109 15.73 -0.30 3.27
N PHE A 110 14.96 -0.34 2.18
CA PHE A 110 13.61 0.24 2.14
C PHE A 110 12.63 -0.45 3.09
N LEU A 111 12.76 -1.77 3.29
CA LEU A 111 11.98 -2.50 4.28
C LEU A 111 12.31 -2.00 5.70
N VAL A 112 13.60 -1.87 6.03
CA VAL A 112 14.06 -1.37 7.34
C VAL A 112 13.54 0.05 7.59
N ILE A 113 13.64 0.96 6.61
CA ILE A 113 13.11 2.33 6.71
C ILE A 113 11.58 2.32 6.90
N SER A 114 10.87 1.39 6.27
CA SER A 114 9.42 1.23 6.46
C SER A 114 9.08 0.83 7.90
N PHE A 115 9.89 -0.03 8.54
CA PHE A 115 9.70 -0.39 9.95
C PHE A 115 9.96 0.78 10.90
N PHE A 116 11.00 1.59 10.64
CA PHE A 116 11.28 2.77 11.47
C PHE A 116 10.21 3.86 11.31
N LYS A 117 9.73 4.13 10.09
CA LYS A 117 8.62 5.09 9.85
C LYS A 117 7.26 4.64 10.41
N TYR A 118 7.10 3.36 10.74
CA TYR A 118 5.86 2.86 11.34
C TYR A 118 5.76 3.20 12.84
N LYS A 119 6.89 3.47 13.52
CA LYS A 119 6.87 4.00 14.89
C LYS A 119 6.67 5.51 14.83
N MET A 120 5.41 5.94 14.81
CA MET A 120 5.06 7.32 15.19
C MET A 120 5.62 7.59 16.58
N THR A 121 6.34 8.69 16.74
CA THR A 121 6.74 9.14 18.06
C THR A 121 5.48 9.48 18.87
N PRO A 122 5.42 9.13 20.16
CA PRO A 122 4.23 9.37 20.99
C PRO A 122 3.88 10.86 21.10
N GLU A 123 4.81 11.76 20.75
CA GLU A 123 4.57 13.20 20.66
C GLU A 123 3.76 13.59 19.41
N GLU A 124 4.05 13.00 18.25
CA GLU A 124 3.25 13.22 17.02
C GLU A 124 1.82 12.70 17.19
N GLU A 125 1.65 11.56 17.88
CA GLU A 125 0.33 11.00 18.17
C GLU A 125 -0.51 11.94 19.05
N LYS A 126 0.11 12.56 20.08
CA LYS A 126 -0.55 13.54 20.94
C LYS A 126 -0.88 14.83 20.21
N PHE A 127 0.03 15.33 19.36
CA PHE A 127 -0.20 16.52 18.55
C PHE A 127 -1.42 16.34 17.64
N TYR A 128 -1.49 15.22 16.92
CA TYR A 128 -2.61 14.94 16.02
C TYR A 128 -3.94 14.66 16.74
N LYS A 129 -3.90 14.05 17.93
CA LYS A 129 -5.11 13.93 18.76
C LYS A 129 -5.66 15.30 19.14
N SER A 130 -4.79 16.21 19.59
CA SER A 130 -5.20 17.56 20.00
C SER A 130 -5.79 18.39 18.86
N GLU A 131 -5.26 18.26 17.64
CA GLU A 131 -5.76 18.97 16.45
C GLU A 131 -7.07 18.36 15.91
N SER A 132 -7.29 17.05 16.11
CA SER A 132 -8.57 16.40 15.81
C SER A 132 -9.68 16.77 16.78
N ASP A 133 -9.34 16.97 18.07
CA ASP A 133 -10.29 17.36 19.11
C ASP A 133 -10.72 18.84 18.95
N PHE A 134 -9.83 19.71 18.47
CA PHE A 134 -10.15 21.12 18.19
C PHE A 134 -11.08 21.32 16.98
N GLY A 135 -11.15 20.35 16.06
CA GLY A 135 -12.02 20.39 14.88
C GLY A 135 -13.36 19.68 15.03
N ALA A 136 -13.61 19.03 16.17
CA ALA A 136 -14.86 18.32 16.40
C ALA A 136 -16.01 19.34 16.53
N PRO A 137 -17.08 19.25 15.71
CA PRO A 137 -18.25 20.09 15.92
C PRO A 137 -18.77 19.79 17.33
N LEU A 138 -18.89 20.83 18.15
CA LEU A 138 -19.56 20.77 19.46
C LEU A 138 -20.89 20.06 19.23
N ASN A 139 -20.99 18.81 19.68
CA ASN A 139 -22.19 18.02 19.61
C ASN A 139 -23.28 18.83 20.32
N PRO A 140 -24.30 19.37 19.62
CA PRO A 140 -25.37 20.06 20.31
C PRO A 140 -26.10 18.99 21.10
N VAL A 141 -25.84 18.96 22.40
CA VAL A 141 -26.55 18.16 23.38
C VAL A 141 -28.03 18.42 23.17
N VAL A 142 -28.71 17.48 22.51
CA VAL A 142 -30.16 17.48 22.37
C VAL A 142 -30.69 17.22 23.77
N LYS A 143 -31.29 18.26 24.35
CA LYS A 143 -31.97 18.24 25.65
C LYS A 143 -33.22 17.38 25.61
#